data_AF-Q7YRP6-F1
#
_entry.id   AF-Q7YRP6-F1
#
_cell.length_a   1.000
_cell.length_b   1.000
_cell.length_c   1.000
_cell.angle_alpha   90.00
_cell.angle_beta   90.00
_cell.angle_gamma   90.00
#
_symmetry.space_group_name_H-M   'P 1'
#
loop_
_entity.id
_entity.type
_entity.pdbx_description
1 polymer ?
#
loop_
_entity_poly.entity_id
_entity_poly.type
_entity_poly.pdbx_seq_one_letter_code
_entity_poly.pdbx_strand_id
1 'polypeptide(L)'
;DSPDLEEPLNHSIAKLNAENNAVFYFKIGPVEKATVQVVAGKKYSIVFTARETTCSKQSNEELTESCEIKKPGQILKCNASVYVVPWEKKIYPTVKCQLLGQTSLMKGPPGFSPFRSVQVEKTKEGVTRHLRSCEYKGRP
;
A
#
# COMPACT_ATOMS: atom_id res chain seq x y z
N ASP A 1 -12.48 -2.22 8.54
CA ASP A 1 -12.16 -3.57 8.05
C ASP A 1 -13.29 -4.55 8.32
N SER A 2 -13.39 -5.61 7.50
CA SER A 2 -14.26 -6.75 7.81
C SER A 2 -13.48 -7.71 8.73
N PRO A 3 -14.04 -8.09 9.88
CA PRO A 3 -13.34 -8.95 10.85
C PRO A 3 -12.94 -10.31 10.25
N ASP A 4 -13.66 -10.78 9.22
CA ASP A 4 -13.37 -12.03 8.52
C ASP A 4 -12.08 -12.03 7.70
N LEU A 5 -11.42 -10.87 7.52
CA LEU A 5 -10.19 -10.74 6.73
C LEU A 5 -8.91 -10.76 7.58
N GLU A 6 -9.00 -10.57 8.89
CA GLU A 6 -7.83 -10.44 9.76
C GLU A 6 -6.99 -11.72 9.79
N GLU A 7 -7.63 -12.87 10.05
CA GLU A 7 -6.96 -14.17 10.07
C GLU A 7 -6.35 -14.52 8.69
N PRO A 8 -7.07 -14.41 7.55
CA PRO A 8 -6.48 -14.58 6.23
C PRO A 8 -5.28 -13.67 5.94
N LEU A 9 -5.34 -12.41 6.35
CA LEU A 9 -4.25 -11.45 6.19
C LEU A 9 -3.03 -11.85 7.02
N ASN A 10 -3.23 -12.23 8.28
CA ASN A 10 -2.15 -12.70 9.17
C ASN A 10 -1.44 -13.94 8.60
N HIS A 11 -2.19 -14.91 8.10
CA HIS A 11 -1.61 -16.07 7.41
C HIS A 11 -0.90 -15.70 6.11
N SER A 12 -1.41 -14.71 5.38
CA SER A 12 -0.78 -14.22 4.15
C SER A 12 0.56 -13.55 4.41
N ILE A 13 0.65 -12.69 5.43
CA ILE A 13 1.91 -11.99 5.75
C ILE A 13 2.95 -12.94 6.37
N ALA A 14 2.52 -13.90 7.18
CA ALA A 14 3.39 -14.95 7.69
C ALA A 14 3.99 -15.78 6.54
N LYS A 15 3.14 -16.21 5.60
CA LYS A 15 3.56 -16.95 4.41
C LYS A 15 4.52 -16.15 3.53
N LEU A 16 4.22 -14.88 3.26
CA LEU A 16 5.09 -13.98 2.51
C LEU A 16 6.48 -13.88 3.15
N ASN A 17 6.55 -13.65 4.46
CA ASN A 17 7.82 -13.47 5.13
C ASN A 17 8.62 -14.77 5.27
N ALA A 18 7.96 -15.92 5.36
CA ALA A 18 8.62 -17.22 5.37
C ALA A 18 9.20 -17.61 4.00
N GLU A 19 8.53 -17.27 2.90
CA GLU A 19 8.96 -17.67 1.54
C GLU A 19 9.82 -16.64 0.82
N ASN A 20 9.79 -15.38 1.25
CA ASN A 20 10.59 -14.32 0.66
C ASN A 20 11.99 -14.26 1.27
N ASN A 21 13.03 -14.34 0.43
CA ASN A 21 14.44 -14.31 0.83
C ASN A 21 14.98 -12.91 1.21
N ALA A 22 14.12 -11.89 1.33
CA ALA A 22 14.52 -10.57 1.79
C ALA A 22 15.05 -10.59 3.23
N VAL A 23 16.05 -9.75 3.50
CA VAL A 23 16.69 -9.60 4.83
C VAL A 23 15.74 -9.01 5.86
N PHE A 24 14.89 -8.07 5.45
CA PHE A 24 13.93 -7.40 6.31
C PHE A 24 12.54 -8.02 6.17
N TYR A 25 11.73 -7.91 7.22
CA TYR A 25 10.32 -8.30 7.15
C TYR A 25 9.50 -7.33 6.29
N PHE A 26 8.36 -7.81 5.83
CA PHE A 26 7.30 -7.00 5.22
C PHE A 26 6.10 -6.91 6.15
N LYS A 27 5.43 -5.76 6.13
CA LYS A 27 4.08 -5.55 6.70
C LYS A 27 3.05 -5.38 5.60
N ILE A 28 1.81 -5.78 5.90
CA ILE A 28 0.66 -5.46 5.06
C ILE A 28 0.42 -3.94 5.12
N GLY A 29 0.31 -3.35 3.94
CA GLY A 29 -0.16 -1.99 3.72
C GLY A 29 -1.60 -1.99 3.20
N PRO A 30 -1.96 -1.08 2.29
CA PRO A 30 -3.34 -1.01 1.78
C PRO A 30 -3.79 -2.31 1.09
N VAL A 31 -5.00 -2.76 1.45
CA VAL A 31 -5.73 -3.81 0.74
C VAL A 31 -6.49 -3.17 -0.41
N GLU A 32 -6.17 -3.55 -1.65
CA GLU A 32 -6.83 -3.02 -2.85
C GLU A 32 -8.17 -3.73 -3.12
N LYS A 33 -8.19 -5.05 -2.91
CA LYS A 33 -9.36 -5.89 -3.20
C LYS A 33 -9.38 -7.10 -2.29
N ALA A 34 -10.54 -7.45 -1.76
CA ALA A 34 -10.75 -8.70 -1.05
C ALA A 34 -12.08 -9.31 -1.50
N THR A 35 -12.07 -10.62 -1.75
CA THR A 35 -13.27 -11.38 -2.15
C THR A 35 -13.29 -12.70 -1.41
N VAL A 36 -14.50 -13.18 -1.11
CA VAL A 36 -14.72 -14.45 -0.40
C VAL A 36 -15.63 -15.32 -1.26
N GLN A 37 -15.26 -16.60 -1.38
CA GLN A 37 -16.07 -17.62 -2.03
C GLN A 37 -16.34 -18.74 -1.03
N VAL A 38 -17.63 -19.05 -0.82
CA VAL A 38 -18.06 -20.17 0.02
C VAL A 38 -18.05 -21.43 -0.85
N VAL A 39 -17.31 -22.44 -0.40
CA VAL A 39 -17.13 -23.74 -1.08
C VAL A 39 -17.23 -24.84 -0.02
N ALA A 40 -16.47 -25.93 -0.14
CA ALA A 40 -16.16 -26.82 0.98
C ALA A 40 -15.19 -26.14 1.99
N GLY A 41 -15.58 -24.97 2.48
CA GLY A 41 -14.77 -24.07 3.31
C GLY A 41 -14.97 -22.62 2.86
N LYS A 42 -14.01 -21.76 3.15
CA LYS A 42 -13.99 -20.38 2.65
C LYS A 42 -12.70 -20.12 1.89
N LYS A 43 -12.80 -19.64 0.65
CA LYS A 43 -11.65 -19.21 -0.14
C LYS A 43 -11.63 -17.70 -0.25
N TYR A 44 -10.59 -17.08 0.29
CA TYR A 44 -10.34 -15.65 0.22
C TYR A 44 -9.36 -15.36 -0.91
N SER A 45 -9.67 -14.38 -1.75
CA SER A 45 -8.71 -13.82 -2.72
C SER A 45 -8.51 -12.35 -2.40
N ILE A 46 -7.27 -12.00 -2.03
CA ILE A 46 -6.90 -10.72 -1.45
C ILE A 46 -5.75 -10.13 -2.25
N VAL A 47 -5.91 -8.90 -2.73
CA VAL A 47 -4.85 -8.11 -3.34
C VAL A 47 -4.47 -7.00 -2.37
N PHE A 48 -3.21 -6.99 -1.93
CA PHE A 48 -2.70 -6.00 -0.98
C PHE A 48 -1.29 -5.55 -1.35
N THR A 49 -0.91 -4.39 -0.86
CA THR A 49 0.47 -3.90 -0.94
C THR A 49 1.24 -4.35 0.30
N ALA A 50 2.47 -4.85 0.16
CA ALA A 50 3.38 -5.13 1.27
C ALA A 50 4.51 -4.09 1.28
N ARG A 51 4.94 -3.66 2.48
CA ARG A 51 6.00 -2.66 2.65
C ARG A 51 7.12 -3.21 3.53
N GLU A 52 8.36 -3.02 3.09
CA GLU A 52 9.55 -3.42 3.84
C GLU A 52 9.63 -2.67 5.18
N THR A 53 10.03 -3.37 6.24
CA THR A 53 10.19 -2.80 7.58
C THR A 53 11.65 -2.64 7.96
N THR A 54 11.89 -2.04 9.12
CA THR A 54 13.24 -1.92 9.72
C THR A 54 13.69 -3.18 10.44
N CYS A 55 12.78 -4.11 10.76
CA CYS A 55 13.08 -5.36 11.46
C CYS A 55 13.75 -6.38 10.52
N SER A 56 14.89 -6.91 10.96
CA SER A 56 15.64 -7.93 10.23
C SER A 56 15.16 -9.33 10.61
N LYS A 57 15.18 -10.25 9.65
CA LYS A 57 14.94 -11.69 9.91
C LYS A 57 16.13 -12.37 10.57
N GLN A 58 17.33 -11.78 10.49
CA GLN A 58 18.56 -12.36 11.00
C GLN A 58 18.72 -12.20 12.52
N SER A 59 18.04 -11.22 13.13
CA SER A 59 18.10 -10.95 14.57
C SER A 59 17.22 -11.91 15.40
N ASN A 60 16.57 -12.90 14.78
CA ASN A 60 15.51 -13.73 15.39
C ASN A 60 14.36 -12.90 16.00
N GLU A 61 14.21 -11.64 15.58
CA GLU A 61 13.08 -10.80 15.96
C GLU A 61 11.86 -11.26 15.19
N GLU A 62 10.77 -11.59 15.89
CA GLU A 62 9.50 -11.86 15.21
C GLU A 62 8.92 -10.57 14.60
N LEU A 63 8.08 -10.72 13.59
CA LEU A 63 7.33 -9.60 13.04
C LEU A 63 6.35 -9.10 14.10
N THR A 64 6.74 -8.04 14.79
CA THR A 64 5.95 -7.40 15.85
C THR A 64 5.29 -6.12 15.35
N GLU A 65 4.28 -5.65 16.09
CA GLU A 65 3.59 -4.39 15.77
C GLU A 65 4.54 -3.18 15.82
N SER A 66 5.63 -3.25 16.59
CA SER A 66 6.65 -2.20 16.68
C SER A 66 7.51 -2.04 15.42
N CYS A 67 7.55 -3.03 14.51
CA CYS A 67 8.36 -2.93 13.29
C CYS A 67 7.91 -1.79 12.37
N GLU A 68 8.66 -0.71 12.32
CA GLU A 68 8.32 0.45 11.50
C GLU A 68 8.54 0.18 10.00
N ILE A 69 7.75 0.86 9.17
CA ILE A 69 7.94 0.82 7.71
C ILE A 69 9.21 1.59 7.36
N LYS A 70 10.13 0.94 6.66
CA LYS A 70 11.41 1.50 6.22
C LYS A 70 11.21 2.53 5.12
N LYS A 71 11.90 3.67 5.22
CA LYS A 71 11.90 4.77 4.23
C LYS A 71 13.34 5.22 3.98
N PRO A 72 13.93 4.97 2.79
CA PRO A 72 13.38 4.28 1.62
C PRO A 72 13.30 2.76 1.81
N GLY A 73 12.20 2.14 1.40
CA GLY A 73 11.96 0.70 1.52
C GLY A 73 11.23 0.11 0.30
N GLN A 74 11.37 -1.20 0.11
CA GLN A 74 10.71 -1.91 -0.99
C GLN A 74 9.21 -1.96 -0.80
N ILE A 75 8.48 -1.85 -1.92
CA ILE A 75 7.04 -2.01 -1.98
C ILE A 75 6.72 -3.18 -2.90
N LEU A 76 5.92 -4.12 -2.41
CA LEU A 76 5.45 -5.28 -3.16
C LEU A 76 3.94 -5.18 -3.40
N LYS A 77 3.48 -5.61 -4.57
CA LYS A 77 2.07 -5.93 -4.83
C LYS A 77 1.87 -7.42 -4.70
N CYS A 78 0.97 -7.83 -3.82
CA CYS A 78 0.75 -9.22 -3.48
C CYS A 78 -0.68 -9.65 -3.80
N ASN A 79 -0.81 -10.84 -4.38
CA ASN A 79 -2.07 -11.55 -4.53
C ASN A 79 -2.01 -12.80 -3.65
N ALA A 80 -2.87 -12.84 -2.64
CA ALA A 80 -3.03 -13.95 -1.72
C ALA A 80 -4.32 -14.71 -2.01
N SER A 81 -4.21 -16.04 -2.00
CA SER A 81 -5.34 -16.97 -1.97
C SER A 81 -5.25 -17.74 -0.66
N VAL A 82 -6.22 -17.54 0.24
CA VAL A 82 -6.27 -18.24 1.52
C VAL A 82 -7.47 -19.15 1.55
N TYR A 83 -7.23 -20.45 1.68
CA TYR A 83 -8.30 -21.44 1.80
C TYR A 83 -8.40 -21.92 3.25
N VAL A 84 -9.53 -21.63 3.88
CA VAL A 84 -9.84 -21.97 5.27
C VAL A 84 -10.80 -23.15 5.28
N VAL A 85 -10.43 -24.22 5.99
CA VAL A 85 -11.22 -25.44 6.18
C VAL A 85 -11.56 -25.58 7.66
N PRO A 86 -12.70 -25.01 8.13
CA PRO A 86 -12.97 -24.86 9.56
C PRO A 86 -13.04 -26.19 10.32
N TRP A 87 -13.63 -27.23 9.72
CA TRP A 87 -13.77 -28.54 10.36
C TRP A 87 -12.45 -29.31 10.49
N GLU A 88 -11.46 -29.02 9.65
CA GLU A 88 -10.12 -29.59 9.80
C GLU A 88 -9.18 -28.69 10.62
N LYS A 89 -9.62 -27.46 10.95
CA LYS A 89 -8.78 -26.41 11.57
C LYS A 89 -7.50 -26.15 10.77
N LYS A 90 -7.59 -26.18 9.44
CA LYS A 90 -6.46 -25.96 8.53
C LYS A 90 -6.67 -24.73 7.67
N ILE A 91 -5.57 -24.01 7.45
CA ILE A 91 -5.51 -22.79 6.63
C ILE A 91 -4.38 -22.94 5.64
N TYR A 92 -4.70 -22.76 4.36
CA TYR A 92 -3.77 -22.92 3.25
C TYR A 92 -3.57 -21.57 2.55
N PRO A 93 -2.59 -20.76 3.01
CA PRO A 93 -2.25 -19.51 2.35
C PRO A 93 -1.32 -19.76 1.16
N THR A 94 -1.61 -19.13 0.03
CA THR A 94 -0.72 -19.02 -1.12
C THR A 94 -0.55 -17.55 -1.44
N VAL A 95 0.69 -17.06 -1.53
CA VAL A 95 0.97 -15.65 -1.78
C VAL A 95 1.93 -15.50 -2.95
N LYS A 96 1.58 -14.64 -3.89
CA LYS A 96 2.45 -14.27 -5.01
C LYS A 96 2.64 -12.77 -4.99
N CYS A 97 3.89 -12.32 -4.94
CA CYS A 97 4.21 -10.90 -4.87
C CYS A 97 5.09 -10.47 -6.04
N GLN A 98 4.93 -9.22 -6.44
CA GLN A 98 5.71 -8.55 -7.48
C GLN A 98 6.27 -7.23 -6.92
N LEU A 99 7.51 -6.90 -7.24
CA LEU A 99 8.12 -5.64 -6.84
C LEU A 99 7.49 -4.48 -7.60
N LEU A 100 6.93 -3.50 -6.87
CA LEU A 100 6.42 -2.25 -7.44
C LEU A 100 7.50 -1.17 -7.54
N GLY A 101 8.50 -1.21 -6.65
CA GLY A 101 9.62 -0.27 -6.60
C GLY A 101 10.07 0.02 -5.17
N GLN A 102 10.87 1.06 -5.00
CA GLN A 102 11.33 1.56 -3.70
C GLN A 102 10.74 2.95 -3.46
N THR A 103 10.36 3.28 -2.23
CA THR A 103 9.99 4.67 -1.89
C THR A 103 11.21 5.57 -2.05
N SER A 104 11.37 6.19 -3.24
CA SER A 104 12.41 7.19 -3.42
C SER A 104 12.04 8.42 -2.59
N LEU A 105 13.01 8.96 -1.84
CA LEU A 105 12.96 10.36 -1.43
C LEU A 105 12.74 11.16 -2.72
N MET A 106 11.60 11.82 -2.86
CA MET A 106 11.37 12.80 -3.92
C MET A 106 12.51 13.81 -3.82
N LYS A 107 13.59 13.59 -4.59
CA LYS A 107 14.59 14.62 -4.83
C LYS A 107 13.79 15.71 -5.53
N GLY A 108 13.51 16.79 -4.80
CA GLY A 108 12.91 17.97 -5.40
C GLY A 108 13.69 18.30 -6.68
N PRO A 109 13.02 18.78 -7.74
CA PRO A 109 13.72 19.12 -8.96
C PRO A 109 14.91 20.04 -8.63
N PRO A 110 16.09 19.80 -9.23
CA PRO A 110 17.27 20.60 -8.95
C PRO A 110 16.94 22.09 -9.18
N GLY A 111 16.99 22.89 -8.12
CA GLY A 111 16.66 24.33 -8.14
C GLY A 111 15.55 24.80 -7.20
N PHE A 112 14.82 23.91 -6.51
CA PHE A 112 13.84 24.32 -5.49
C PHE A 112 14.51 24.52 -4.12
N SER A 113 14.83 25.77 -3.77
CA SER A 113 15.19 26.17 -2.40
C SER A 113 13.94 26.20 -1.51
N PRO A 114 13.98 25.76 -0.24
CA PRO A 114 12.78 25.58 0.60
C PRO A 114 12.01 26.88 0.91
N PHE A 115 12.60 28.05 0.66
CA PHE A 115 12.05 29.35 1.04
C PHE A 115 11.58 30.22 -0.14
N ARG A 116 11.53 29.69 -1.36
CA ARG A 116 11.08 30.49 -2.52
C ARG A 116 9.63 30.17 -2.87
N SER A 117 8.69 30.88 -2.25
CA SER A 117 7.31 30.96 -2.72
C SER A 117 7.30 31.32 -4.20
N VAL A 118 6.69 30.47 -5.03
CA VAL A 118 6.60 30.70 -6.47
C VAL A 118 5.65 31.87 -6.71
N GLN A 119 6.20 33.00 -7.15
CA GLN A 119 5.41 34.02 -7.86
C GLN A 119 5.12 33.46 -9.25
N VAL A 120 3.83 33.20 -9.50
CA VAL A 120 3.31 32.74 -10.79
C VAL A 120 3.21 33.94 -11.74
N GLU A 121 4.04 33.93 -12.79
CA GLU A 121 3.82 34.47 -14.14
C GLU A 121 4.96 33.91 -15.02
N LYS A 122 4.83 33.49 -16.28
CA LYS A 122 3.87 33.85 -17.34
C LYS A 122 3.90 32.78 -18.48
N THR A 123 2.73 32.54 -19.09
CA THR A 123 2.40 32.28 -20.53
C THR A 123 3.35 31.46 -21.42
N LYS A 124 2.88 30.55 -22.29
CA LYS A 124 1.99 30.85 -23.44
C LYS A 124 1.02 29.75 -23.87
N GLU A 125 -0.17 30.24 -24.24
CA GLU A 125 -1.12 29.83 -25.31
C GLU A 125 -1.88 28.50 -25.21
N GLY A 126 -3.18 28.63 -24.96
CA GLY A 126 -4.19 27.58 -25.15
C GLY A 126 -5.60 28.02 -24.72
N VAL A 127 -6.22 28.90 -25.52
CA VAL A 127 -7.66 29.29 -25.58
C VAL A 127 -8.50 29.07 -24.30
N THR A 128 -8.68 30.13 -23.51
CA THR A 128 -9.74 30.18 -22.48
C THR A 128 -10.85 31.11 -22.95
N ARG A 129 -12.06 30.56 -23.10
CA ARG A 129 -13.28 31.30 -23.43
C ARG A 129 -13.49 32.44 -22.44
N HIS A 130 -13.83 33.61 -22.97
CA HIS A 130 -14.13 34.83 -22.22
C HIS A 130 -15.41 34.63 -21.40
N LEU A 131 -15.30 34.18 -20.14
CA LEU A 131 -16.39 34.29 -19.18
C LEU A 131 -16.45 35.73 -18.71
N ARG A 132 -17.52 36.44 -19.08
CA ARG A 132 -17.78 37.81 -18.61
C ARG A 132 -17.98 37.79 -17.09
N SER A 133 -17.35 38.73 -16.42
CA SER A 133 -17.47 38.94 -14.97
C SER A 133 -18.93 39.24 -14.61
N CYS A 134 -19.48 38.55 -13.61
CA CYS A 134 -20.77 38.92 -13.02
C CYS A 134 -20.54 40.07 -12.03
N GLU A 135 -21.15 41.23 -12.27
CA GLU A 135 -21.21 42.32 -11.29
C GLU A 135 -22.26 41.98 -10.21
N TYR A 136 -21.82 41.92 -8.95
CA TYR A 136 -22.71 41.81 -7.80
C TYR A 136 -23.28 43.19 -7.46
N LYS A 137 -24.56 43.42 -7.79
CA LYS A 137 -25.29 44.60 -7.32
C LYS A 137 -25.85 44.32 -5.93
N GLY A 138 -25.22 44.88 -4.91
CA GLY A 138 -25.83 45.00 -3.58
C GLY A 138 -27.14 45.80 -3.69
N ARG A 139 -28.20 45.31 -3.05
CA ARG A 139 -29.52 45.98 -2.96
C ARG A 139 -29.62 46.64 -1.56
N PRO A 140 -30.31 47.79 -1.43
CA PRO A 140 -29.90 48.92 -0.58
C PRO A 140 -30.17 48.75 0.92
#